data_AF-A0A087FYJ6-F1
#
_entry.id   AF-A0A087FYJ6-F1
#
_cell.length_a   1.000
_cell.length_b   1.000
_cell.length_c   1.000
_cell.angle_alpha   90.00
_cell.angle_beta   90.00
_cell.angle_gamma   90.00
#
_symmetry.space_group_name_H-M   'P 1'
#
loop_
_entity.id
_entity.type
_entity.pdbx_description
1 polymer ?
#
loop_
_entity_poly.entity_id
_entity_poly.type
_entity_poly.pdbx_seq_one_letter_code
_entity_poly.pdbx_strand_id
1 'polypeptide(L)'
;NLGLIEESLRDCHRALRIDPCYAKAWYRRGKLNTILGNYRDAFRDITVSLSLESSLVGKKQLQNELKAISDYQNKKVSEHNDAVDHLPSVQSEVKLRCVSTKEKGRGMVS
;
A
#
# COMPACT_ATOMS: atom_id res chain seq x y z
N ASN A 1 -14.32 -3.35 -11.78
CA ASN A 1 -13.32 -3.17 -12.86
C ASN A 1 -11.89 -3.24 -12.28
N LEU A 2 -11.54 -4.32 -11.55
CA LEU A 2 -10.28 -4.41 -10.80
C LEU A 2 -9.03 -4.50 -11.70
N GLY A 3 -9.15 -5.12 -12.88
CA GLY A 3 -8.01 -5.27 -13.81
C GLY A 3 -7.40 -3.94 -14.25
N LEU A 4 -8.23 -2.90 -14.45
CA LEU A 4 -7.74 -1.56 -14.80
C LEU A 4 -7.00 -0.88 -13.64
N ILE A 5 -7.38 -1.17 -12.40
CA ILE A 5 -6.73 -0.61 -11.20
C ILE A 5 -5.31 -1.18 -11.07
N GLU A 6 -5.17 -2.49 -11.24
CA GLU A 6 -3.86 -3.15 -11.19
C GLU A 6 -2.94 -2.69 -12.32
N GLU A 7 -3.47 -2.53 -13.54
CA GLU A 7 -2.70 -1.97 -14.65
C GLU A 7 -2.26 -0.53 -14.37
N SER A 8 -3.16 0.30 -13.87
CA SER A 8 -2.84 1.68 -13.49
C SER A 8 -1.78 1.75 -12.40
N LEU A 9 -1.78 0.82 -11.44
CA LEU A 9 -0.72 0.72 -10.43
C LEU A 9 0.63 0.36 -11.07
N ARG A 10 0.66 -0.61 -11.99
CA ARG A 10 1.89 -0.98 -12.71
C ARG A 10 2.46 0.21 -13.48
N ASP A 11 1.62 0.99 -14.13
CA ASP A 11 2.07 2.18 -14.87
C ASP A 11 2.57 3.28 -13.94
N CYS A 12 1.92 3.50 -12.79
CA CYS A 12 2.45 4.40 -11.77
C CYS A 12 3.83 3.93 -11.26
N HIS A 13 4.02 2.63 -11.02
CA HIS A 13 5.31 2.08 -10.62
C HIS A 13 6.39 2.27 -11.68
N ARG A 14 6.08 2.06 -12.97
CA ARG A 14 7.00 2.32 -14.07
C ARG A 14 7.38 3.80 -14.14
N ALA A 15 6.39 4.69 -14.05
CA ALA A 15 6.63 6.13 -14.06
C ALA A 15 7.57 6.55 -12.92
N LEU A 16 7.36 6.02 -11.72
CA LEU A 16 8.20 6.32 -10.55
C LEU A 16 9.59 5.68 -10.59
N ARG A 17 9.78 4.59 -11.35
CA ARG A 17 11.12 4.04 -11.63
C ARG A 17 11.91 4.91 -12.60
N ILE A 18 11.23 5.58 -13.52
CA ILE A 18 11.84 6.48 -14.50
C ILE A 18 12.14 7.83 -13.86
N ASP A 19 11.16 8.39 -13.15
CA ASP A 19 11.27 9.66 -12.44
C ASP A 19 10.67 9.55 -11.02
N PRO A 20 11.53 9.37 -10.00
CA PRO A 20 11.09 9.37 -8.60
C PRO A 20 10.51 10.70 -8.11
N CYS A 21 10.78 11.80 -8.81
CA CYS A 21 10.27 13.14 -8.47
C CYS A 21 8.95 13.47 -9.18
N TYR A 22 8.35 12.52 -9.91
CA TYR A 22 7.11 12.77 -10.64
C TYR A 22 5.89 12.80 -9.71
N ALA A 23 5.60 13.98 -9.15
CA ALA A 23 4.53 14.20 -8.17
C ALA A 23 3.17 13.61 -8.59
N LYS A 24 2.78 13.75 -9.86
CA LYS A 24 1.50 13.24 -10.36
C LYS A 24 1.40 11.71 -10.32
N ALA A 25 2.51 10.99 -10.51
CA ALA A 25 2.51 9.53 -10.39
C ALA A 25 2.34 9.07 -8.94
N TRP A 26 2.98 9.75 -7.99
CA TRP A 26 2.73 9.55 -6.56
C TRP A 26 1.26 9.81 -6.21
N TYR A 27 0.69 10.93 -6.65
CA TYR A 27 -0.72 11.24 -6.43
C TYR A 27 -1.65 10.15 -6.97
N ARG A 28 -1.47 9.74 -8.23
CA ARG A 28 -2.31 8.72 -8.87
C ARG A 28 -2.21 7.38 -8.18
N ARG A 29 -1.00 6.95 -7.81
CA ARG A 29 -0.80 5.71 -7.05
C ARG A 29 -1.48 5.76 -5.69
N GLY A 30 -1.37 6.89 -4.99
CA GLY A 30 -2.07 7.14 -3.73
C GLY A 30 -3.58 7.01 -3.85
N LYS A 31 -4.20 7.62 -4.87
CA LYS A 31 -5.65 7.49 -5.14
C LYS A 31 -6.07 6.05 -5.41
N LEU A 32 -5.29 5.29 -6.20
CA LEU A 32 -5.57 3.88 -6.46
C LEU A 32 -5.48 3.05 -5.18
N ASN A 33 -4.48 3.31 -4.34
CA ASN A 33 -4.35 2.68 -3.03
C ASN A 33 -5.53 3.03 -2.10
N THR A 34 -6.07 4.25 -2.14
CA THR A 34 -7.30 4.61 -1.41
C THR A 34 -8.49 3.77 -1.88
N ILE A 35 -8.66 3.58 -3.19
CA ILE A 35 -9.74 2.77 -3.78
C ILE A 35 -9.62 1.29 -3.35
N LEU A 36 -8.39 0.78 -3.27
CA LEU A 36 -8.10 -0.58 -2.81
C LEU A 36 -8.19 -0.76 -1.29
N GLY A 37 -8.38 0.32 -0.52
CA GLY A 37 -8.41 0.28 0.94
C GLY A 37 -7.02 0.18 1.60
N ASN A 38 -5.95 0.35 0.83
CA ASN A 38 -4.57 0.38 1.30
C ASN A 38 -4.22 1.78 1.84
N TYR A 39 -4.92 2.23 2.87
CA TYR A 39 -4.88 3.62 3.34
C TYR A 39 -3.48 4.07 3.82
N ARG A 40 -2.68 3.15 4.39
CA ARG A 40 -1.31 3.45 4.81
C ARG A 40 -0.41 3.80 3.62
N ASP A 41 -0.47 2.99 2.56
CA ASP A 41 0.30 3.23 1.34
C ASP A 41 -0.20 4.47 0.61
N ALA A 42 -1.52 4.68 0.58
CA ALA A 42 -2.12 5.89 0.03
C ALA A 42 -1.61 7.15 0.75
N PHE A 43 -1.63 7.16 2.09
CA PHE A 43 -1.18 8.30 2.88
C PHE A 43 0.29 8.64 2.60
N ARG A 44 1.15 7.63 2.54
CA ARG A 44 2.57 7.80 2.19
C ARG A 44 2.73 8.41 0.80
N ASP A 45 2.06 7.86 -0.20
CA ASP A 45 2.16 8.32 -1.58
C ASP A 45 1.68 9.77 -1.76
N ILE A 46 0.55 10.13 -1.15
CA ILE A 46 0.04 11.50 -1.18
C ILE A 46 0.99 12.46 -0.44
N THR A 47 1.61 12.03 0.65
CA THR A 47 2.60 12.85 1.39
C THR A 47 3.84 13.14 0.55
N VAL A 48 4.35 12.14 -0.18
CA VAL A 48 5.47 12.35 -1.13
C VAL A 48 5.04 13.31 -2.23
N SER A 49 3.85 13.11 -2.83
CA SER A 49 3.32 14.05 -3.82
C SER A 49 3.21 15.49 -3.29
N LEU A 50 2.81 15.67 -2.02
CA LEU A 50 2.71 16.97 -1.38
C LEU A 50 4.06 17.65 -1.20
N SER A 51 5.11 16.87 -0.88
CA SER A 51 6.47 17.40 -0.75
C SER A 51 7.08 17.88 -2.07
N LEU A 52 6.63 17.29 -3.18
CA LEU A 52 7.10 17.61 -4.55
C LEU A 52 6.25 18.70 -5.23
N GLU A 53 5.02 18.93 -4.75
CA GLU A 53 4.11 19.92 -5.32
C GLU A 53 4.57 21.35 -4.99
N SER A 54 4.60 22.23 -5.99
CA SER A 54 5.02 23.62 -5.83
C SER A 54 3.82 24.58 -5.76
N SER A 55 2.70 24.23 -6.41
CA SER A 55 1.51 25.06 -6.45
C SER A 55 0.75 25.08 -5.13
N LEU A 56 0.36 26.26 -4.66
CA LEU A 56 -0.48 26.41 -3.46
C LEU A 56 -1.82 25.68 -3.59
N VAL A 57 -2.44 25.74 -4.78
CA VAL A 57 -3.71 25.07 -5.05
C VAL A 57 -3.52 23.55 -4.99
N GLY A 58 -2.46 23.03 -5.61
CA GLY A 58 -2.13 21.60 -5.58
C GLY A 58 -1.86 21.12 -4.15
N LYS A 59 -1.07 21.87 -3.37
CA LYS A 59 -0.81 21.56 -1.95
C LYS A 59 -2.10 21.48 -1.14
N LYS A 60 -3.01 22.44 -1.30
CA LYS A 60 -4.31 22.44 -0.59
C LYS A 60 -5.15 21.23 -0.97
N GLN A 61 -5.18 20.85 -2.25
CA GLN A 61 -5.87 19.65 -2.71
C GLN A 61 -5.30 18.38 -2.08
N LEU A 62 -3.97 18.24 -2.06
CA LEU A 62 -3.30 17.07 -1.48
C LEU A 62 -3.50 16.98 0.04
N GLN A 63 -3.51 18.11 0.76
CA GLN A 63 -3.82 18.16 2.18
C GLN A 63 -5.26 17.71 2.48
N ASN A 64 -6.23 18.11 1.66
CA ASN A 64 -7.62 17.66 1.80
C ASN A 64 -7.73 16.14 1.60
N GLU A 65 -7.01 15.57 0.63
CA GLU A 65 -6.97 14.13 0.39
C GLU A 65 -6.33 13.37 1.56
N LEU A 66 -5.25 13.89 2.16
CA LEU A 66 -4.65 13.28 3.36
C LEU A 66 -5.62 13.24 4.54
N LYS A 67 -6.35 14.34 4.76
CA LYS A 67 -7.38 14.40 5.81
C LYS A 67 -8.46 13.36 5.56
N ALA A 68 -8.97 13.27 4.33
CA ALA A 68 -9.97 12.28 3.96
C ALA A 68 -9.47 10.84 4.20
N ILE A 69 -8.23 10.51 3.81
CA ILE A 69 -7.64 9.19 4.07
C ILE A 69 -7.58 8.87 5.57
N SER A 70 -7.17 9.84 6.40
CA SER A 70 -7.15 9.67 7.86
C SER A 70 -8.54 9.43 8.43
N ASP A 71 -9.55 10.15 7.94
CA ASP A 71 -10.94 10.00 8.39
C ASP A 71 -11.49 8.60 8.03
N TYR A 72 -11.21 8.12 6.81
CA TYR A 72 -11.58 6.76 6.39
C TYR A 72 -10.89 5.68 7.23
N GLN A 73 -9.60 5.86 7.54
CA GLN A 73 -8.87 4.92 8.37
C GLN A 73 -9.44 4.88 9.80
N ASN A 74 -9.76 6.02 10.40
CA ASN A 74 -10.35 6.10 11.74
C ASN A 74 -11.73 5.44 11.80
N LYS A 75 -12.58 5.68 10.79
CA LYS A 75 -13.90 5.05 10.70
C LYS A 75 -13.81 3.52 10.60
N LYS A 76 -12.88 3.01 9.81
CA LYS A 76 -12.67 1.56 9.68
C LYS A 76 -12.18 0.92 10.99
N VAL A 77 -11.38 1.65 11.77
CA VAL A 77 -10.92 1.19 13.10
C VAL A 77 -12.08 1.18 14.11
N SER A 78 -12.95 2.20 14.12
CA SER A 78 -14.11 2.20 15.01
C SER A 78 -15.07 1.04 14.72
N GLU A 79 -15.36 0.76 13.45
CA GLU A 79 -16.21 -0.37 13.04
C GLU A 79 -15.63 -1.74 13.41
N HIS A 80 -14.30 -1.86 13.49
CA HIS A 80 -13.64 -3.10 13.94
C HIS A 80 -13.60 -3.25 15.47
N ASN A 81 -13.51 -2.13 16.20
CA ASN A 81 -13.43 -2.16 17.66
C ASN A 81 -14.77 -2.53 18.32
N ASP A 82 -15.90 -2.28 17.65
CA ASP A 82 -17.23 -2.69 18.12
C ASP A 82 -17.46 -4.22 18.04
N ALA A 83 -16.53 -4.98 17.43
CA ALA A 83 -16.61 -6.44 17.27
C ALA A 83 -15.68 -7.24 18.19
N VAL A 84 -14.95 -6.58 19.12
CA VAL A 84 -13.96 -7.26 19.98
C VAL A 84 -14.51 -7.51 21.39
N ASP A 85 -15.58 -8.31 21.47
CA ASP A 85 -15.96 -9.03 22.69
C ASP A 85 -15.97 -10.54 22.42
N HIS A 86 -14.78 -11.08 22.09
CA HIS A 86 -14.29 -12.42 22.45
C HIS A 86 -12.95 -12.72 21.71
N LEU A 87 -11.88 -12.78 22.52
CA LEU A 87 -10.49 -13.32 22.38
C LEU A 87 -10.22 -14.43 21.30
N PRO A 88 -8.94 -14.79 20.99
CA PRO A 88 -7.65 -14.29 21.50
C PRO A 88 -6.59 -13.90 20.46
N SER A 89 -5.65 -13.08 20.95
CA SER A 89 -4.25 -12.96 20.54
C SER A 89 -3.69 -14.18 19.79
N VAL A 90 -3.35 -14.01 18.51
CA VAL A 90 -2.42 -14.90 17.80
C VAL A 90 -1.16 -14.11 17.50
N GLN A 91 -0.17 -14.22 18.41
CA GLN A 91 1.23 -14.02 18.06
C GLN A 91 1.60 -15.10 17.05
N SER A 92 1.60 -14.77 15.76
CA SER A 92 2.05 -15.68 14.72
C SER A 92 3.58 -15.72 14.70
N GLU A 93 4.17 -16.47 15.63
CA GLU A 93 5.56 -16.88 15.55
C GLU A 93 5.68 -17.98 14.47
N VAL A 94 5.96 -17.58 13.23
CA VAL A 94 6.15 -18.52 12.12
C VAL A 94 7.48 -19.25 12.32
N LYS A 95 7.43 -20.40 13.01
CA LYS A 95 8.59 -21.29 13.17
C LYS A 95 8.73 -22.17 11.92
N LEU A 96 9.50 -21.70 10.94
CA LEU A 96 9.89 -22.52 9.78
C LEU A 96 10.72 -23.71 10.25
N ARG A 97 10.19 -24.92 10.11
CA ARG A 97 10.90 -26.17 10.44
C ARG A 97 11.48 -26.73 9.15
N CYS A 98 12.80 -26.71 9.02
CA CYS A 98 13.50 -27.37 7.92
C CYS A 98 13.21 -28.88 7.96
N VAL A 99 12.71 -29.44 6.86
CA VAL A 99 12.62 -30.89 6.67
C VAL A 99 13.82 -31.30 5.83
N SER A 100 14.77 -32.01 6.43
CA SER A 100 15.82 -32.71 5.69
C SER A 100 15.26 -34.03 5.17
N THR A 101 14.86 -34.06 3.90
CA THR A 101 14.57 -35.33 3.23
C THR A 101 15.90 -36.02 2.88
N LYS A 102 15.98 -37.34 3.09
CA LYS A 102 17.18 -38.15 2.81
C LYS A 102 17.38 -38.49 1.32
N GLU A 103 16.49 -38.00 0.46
CA GLU A 103 16.53 -38.24 -0.98
C GLU A 103 17.39 -37.15 -1.64
N LYS A 104 18.68 -37.45 -1.78
CA LYS A 104 19.69 -36.70 -2.51
C LYS A 104 19.13 -36.21 -3.86
N GLY A 105 18.97 -34.90 -4.03
CA GLY A 105 18.81 -34.30 -5.35
C GLY A 105 20.06 -34.60 -6.17
N ARG A 106 19.98 -35.53 -7.11
CA ARG A 106 21.04 -35.74 -8.10
C ARG A 106 21.02 -34.51 -8.99
N GLY A 107 22.03 -33.66 -8.84
CA GLY A 107 22.26 -32.55 -9.77
C GLY A 107 22.34 -33.09 -11.20
N MET A 108 21.76 -32.34 -12.13
CA MET A 108 22.00 -32.53 -13.56
C MET A 108 23.49 -32.28 -13.80
N VAL A 109 24.21 -33.32 -14.21
CA VAL A 109 25.53 -33.18 -14.82
C VAL A 109 25.29 -33.16 -16.33
N SER A 110 25.60 -32.00 -16.90
CA SER A 110 25.78 -31.60 -18.31
C SER A 110 24.72 -31.99 -19.34
#